data_AF-A0A5S3QMY6-F1
#
_entry.id   AF-A0A5S3QMY6-F1
#
_cell.length_a   1.000
_cell.length_b   1.000
_cell.length_c   1.000
_cell.angle_alpha   90.00
_cell.angle_beta   90.00
_cell.angle_gamma   90.00
#
_symmetry.space_group_name_H-M   'P 1'
#
loop_
_entity.id
_entity.type
_entity.pdbx_description
1 polymer ?
#
loop_
_entity_poly.entity_id
_entity_poly.type
_entity_poly.pdbx_seq_one_letter_code
_entity_poly.pdbx_strand_id
1 'polypeptide(L)' 'MKRNGLCVHCGKIDQLMHDLCNECYEIEQNNIKAVKKVLFKYPNSNAIDLSIKTGISIDGITRLIKKGTLI' A
#
# COMPACT_ATOMS: atom_id res chain seq x y z
N MET A 1 4.90 -18.68 1.61
CA MET A 1 5.26 -19.33 2.88
C MET A 1 4.83 -18.41 4.02
N LYS A 2 3.98 -18.87 4.94
CA LYS A 2 3.61 -18.12 6.15
C LYS A 2 4.73 -18.29 7.19
N ARG A 3 5.24 -17.19 7.74
CA ARG A 3 6.26 -17.20 8.81
C ARG A 3 5.74 -16.36 9.97
N ASN A 4 5.90 -16.83 11.20
CA ASN A 4 5.67 -15.98 12.38
C ASN A 4 6.80 -14.95 12.45
N GLY A 5 6.46 -13.67 12.59
CA GLY A 5 7.45 -12.60 12.61
C GLY A 5 6.84 -11.25 12.96
N LEU A 6 7.68 -10.21 12.91
CA LEU A 6 7.30 -8.83 13.16
C LEU A 6 6.80 -8.16 11.88
N CYS A 7 5.57 -7.63 11.89
CA CYS A 7 5.02 -6.88 10.77
C CYS A 7 5.79 -5.58 10.54
N VAL A 8 6.28 -5.35 9.31
CA VAL A 8 7.06 -4.14 8.97
C VAL A 8 6.22 -2.85 8.94
N HIS A 9 4.89 -2.94 8.99
CA HIS A 9 4.00 -1.77 9.04
C HIS A 9 3.59 -1.37 10.46
N CYS A 10 3.19 -2.33 11.28
CA CYS A 10 2.61 -2.02 12.60
C CYS A 10 3.43 -2.56 13.78
N GLY A 11 4.48 -3.36 13.53
CA GLY A 11 5.28 -3.95 14.59
C GLY A 11 4.56 -5.02 15.43
N LYS A 12 3.39 -5.50 14.99
CA LYS A 12 2.74 -6.65 15.64
C LYS A 12 3.47 -7.95 15.29
N ILE A 13 3.57 -8.86 16.26
CA ILE A 13 4.04 -10.23 16.02
C ILE A 13 2.85 -11.07 15.56
N ASP A 14 2.90 -11.59 14.34
CA ASP A 14 1.81 -12.36 13.75
C ASP A 14 2.34 -13.29 12.65
N GLN A 15 1.47 -14.11 12.06
CA GLN A 15 1.73 -14.74 10.78
C GLN A 15 1.84 -13.68 9.69
N LEU A 16 3.02 -13.61 9.09
CA LEU A 16 3.31 -12.66 8.03
C LEU A 16 3.03 -13.23 6.66
N MET A 17 2.45 -12.39 5.82
CA MET A 17 2.33 -12.55 4.39
C MET A 17 2.98 -11.34 3.72
N HIS A 18 4.05 -11.57 2.95
CA HIS A 18 4.88 -10.49 2.40
C HIS A 18 5.39 -9.51 3.47
N ASP A 19 5.88 -10.04 4.59
CA ASP A 19 6.38 -9.28 5.75
C ASP A 19 5.33 -8.42 6.48
N LEU A 20 4.04 -8.59 6.15
CA LEU A 20 2.91 -7.89 6.76
C LEU A 20 2.01 -8.86 7.53
N CYS A 21 1.46 -8.42 8.66
CA CYS A 21 0.32 -9.13 9.25
C CYS A 21 -0.90 -9.01 8.32
N ASN A 22 -1.91 -9.86 8.54
CA ASN A 22 -3.10 -9.92 7.68
C ASN A 22 -3.81 -8.55 7.57
N GLU A 23 -3.98 -7.84 8.68
CA GLU A 23 -4.60 -6.50 8.70
C GLU A 23 -3.84 -5.51 7.81
N CYS A 24 -2.52 -5.40 7.99
CA CYS A 24 -1.71 -4.47 7.22
C CYS A 24 -1.63 -4.87 5.74
N TYR A 25 -1.64 -6.16 5.44
CA TYR A 25 -1.70 -6.64 4.07
C TYR A 25 -3.01 -6.24 3.39
N GLU A 26 -4.16 -6.42 4.04
CA GLU A 26 -5.46 -6.03 3.49
C GLU A 26 -5.55 -4.53 3.26
N ILE A 27 -5.06 -3.72 4.21
CA ILE A 27 -4.98 -2.27 4.05
C ILE A 27 -4.13 -1.90 2.82
N GLU A 28 -2.94 -2.50 2.68
CA GLU A 28 -2.05 -2.25 1.54
C GLU A 28 -2.73 -2.63 0.21
N GLN A 29 -3.44 -3.77 0.15
CA GLN A 29 -4.20 -4.18 -1.04
C GLN A 29 -5.33 -3.21 -1.38
N ASN A 30 -6.07 -2.72 -0.38
CA ASN A 30 -7.12 -1.74 -0.57
C ASN A 30 -6.55 -0.41 -1.07
N ASN A 31 -5.40 0.02 -0.53
CA ASN A 31 -4.69 1.20 -0.99
C ASN A 31 -4.27 1.07 -2.45
N ILE A 32 -3.70 -0.06 -2.86
CA ILE A 32 -3.33 -0.33 -4.26
C ILE A 32 -4.55 -0.23 -5.18
N LYS A 33 -5.67 -0.84 -4.79
CA LYS A 33 -6.92 -0.77 -5.59
C LYS A 33 -7.41 0.66 -5.73
N ALA A 34 -7.41 1.44 -4.64
CA ALA A 34 -7.83 2.84 -4.66
C ALA A 34 -6.94 3.70 -5.58
N VAL A 35 -5.61 3.54 -5.47
CA VAL A 35 -4.65 4.25 -6.31
C VAL A 35 -4.80 3.88 -7.78
N LYS A 36 -4.91 2.58 -8.10
CA LYS A 36 -5.13 2.11 -9.49
C LYS A 36 -6.41 2.68 -10.09
N LYS A 37 -7.50 2.76 -9.31
CA LYS A 37 -8.76 3.38 -9.75
C LYS A 37 -8.59 4.86 -10.08
N VAL A 38 -7.83 5.60 -9.27
CA VAL A 38 -7.53 7.01 -9.53
C VAL A 38 -6.64 7.17 -10.76
N LEU A 39 -5.58 6.38 -10.89
CA LEU A 39 -4.68 6.41 -12.06
C LEU A 39 -5.40 6.05 -13.36
N PHE A 40 -6.33 5.09 -13.31
CA PHE A 40 -7.14 4.76 -14.49
C PHE A 40 -7.97 5.95 -14.99
N LYS A 41 -8.50 6.77 -14.07
CA LYS A 41 -9.26 7.98 -14.41
C LYS A 41 -8.37 9.19 -14.72
N TYR A 42 -7.20 9.27 -14.09
CA TYR A 42 -6.28 10.40 -14.15
C TYR A 42 -4.82 9.89 -14.27
N PRO A 43 -4.40 9.45 -15.47
CA PRO A 43 -3.14 8.72 -15.67
C PRO A 43 -1.89 9.53 -15.34
N ASN A 44 -1.96 10.85 -15.41
CA ASN A 44 -0.83 11.76 -15.14
C ASN A 44 -0.81 12.29 -13.69
N SER A 45 -1.61 11.71 -12.78
CA SER A 45 -1.62 12.11 -11.37
C SER A 45 -0.27 11.83 -10.71
N ASN A 46 0.28 12.82 -10.01
CA ASN A 46 1.50 12.63 -9.24
C ASN A 46 1.19 12.11 -7.81
N ALA A 47 2.23 11.85 -7.01
CA ALA A 47 2.06 11.31 -5.66
C ALA A 47 1.22 12.21 -4.73
N ILE A 48 1.28 13.53 -4.90
CA ILE A 48 0.49 14.50 -4.13
C ILE A 48 -0.98 14.43 -4.54
N ASP A 49 -1.27 14.41 -5.84
CA ASP A 49 -2.63 14.26 -6.37
C ASP A 49 -3.29 12.97 -5.87
N LEU A 50 -2.54 11.87 -5.91
CA LEU A 50 -2.99 10.57 -5.41
C LEU A 50 -3.31 10.64 -3.93
N SER A 51 -2.45 11.26 -3.12
CA SER A 51 -2.68 11.44 -1.68
C SER A 51 -3.98 12.19 -1.41
N ILE A 52 -4.18 13.33 -2.09
CA ILE A 52 -5.40 14.15 -1.94
C ILE A 52 -6.65 13.37 -2.37
N LYS A 53 -6.60 12.66 -3.50
CA LYS A 53 -7.76 11.97 -4.08
C LYS A 53 -8.12 10.67 -3.35
N THR A 54 -7.15 10.00 -2.76
CA THR A 54 -7.35 8.69 -2.10
C THR A 54 -7.43 8.79 -0.58
N GLY A 55 -6.97 9.89 0.02
CA GLY A 55 -6.80 10.03 1.47
C GLY A 55 -5.61 9.23 2.03
N ILE A 56 -4.83 8.57 1.18
CA ILE A 56 -3.64 7.82 1.58
C ILE A 56 -2.48 8.81 1.80
N SER A 57 -1.66 8.59 2.83
CA SER A 57 -0.51 9.46 3.08
C SER A 57 0.49 9.44 1.93
N ILE A 58 1.21 10.56 1.73
CA ILE A 58 2.26 10.66 0.70
C ILE A 58 3.32 9.56 0.89
N ASP A 59 3.70 9.23 2.13
CA ASP A 59 4.61 8.12 2.42
C ASP A 59 4.06 6.78 1.90
N GLY A 60 2.78 6.50 2.16
CA GLY A 60 2.10 5.31 1.67
C GLY A 60 2.11 5.22 0.15
N ILE A 61 1.75 6.31 -0.54
CA ILE A 61 1.80 6.37 -2.01
C ILE A 61 3.22 6.13 -2.53
N THR A 62 4.21 6.81 -1.96
CA THR A 62 5.61 6.71 -2.39
C THR A 62 6.15 5.30 -2.18
N ARG A 63 5.77 4.64 -1.09
CA ARG A 63 6.11 3.23 -0.84
C ARG A 63 5.50 2.30 -1.90
N LEU A 64 4.24 2.49 -2.28
CA LEU A 64 3.59 1.69 -3.32
C LEU A 64 4.28 1.86 -4.69
N ILE A 65 4.70 3.08 -5.03
CA ILE A 65 5.49 3.37 -6.24
C ILE A 65 6.84 2.64 -6.18
N LYS A 66 7.57 2.77 -5.06
CA LYS A 66 8.90 2.14 -4.87
C LYS A 66 8.86 0.61 -4.95
N LYS A 67 7.79 -0.02 -4.48
CA LYS A 67 7.59 -1.47 -4.58
C LYS A 67 7.25 -1.95 -6.01
N GLY A 68 7.09 -1.03 -6.97
CA GLY A 68 6.70 -1.36 -8.35
C GLY A 68 5.27 -1.89 -8.47
N THR A 69 4.43 -1.73 -7.44
CA THR A 69 3.10 -2.36 -7.35
C THR A 69 2.04 -1.67 -8.21
N LEU A 70 2.36 -0.47 -8.72
CA LEU A 70 1.48 0.39 -9.51
C LEU A 70 1.74 0.33 -11.02
N ILE A 71 2.74 -0.45 -11.47
CA ILE A 71 3.13 -0.64 -12.87
C ILE A 71 2.50 -1.93 -13.41
#